data_AF-A0A0Q9Q6P4-F1
#
_entry.id   AF-A0A0Q9Q6P4-F1
#
_cell.length_a   1.000
_cell.length_b   1.000
_cell.length_c   1.000
_cell.angle_alpha   90.00
_cell.angle_beta   90.00
_cell.angle_gamma   90.00
#
_symmetry.space_group_name_H-M   'P 1'
#
loop_
_entity.id
_entity.type
_entity.pdbx_description
1 polymer ?
#
loop_
_entity_poly.entity_id
_entity_poly.type
_entity_poly.pdbx_seq_one_letter_code
_entity_poly.pdbx_strand_id
1 'polypeptide(L)'
;MKIKHALAASIAVLALAACEVPEDGGTAADRSEVNNKKAGKSVKAAKAKSDAQKESVPQENARESAENYLDLMAYSRSGLIEQLEFEGYSTKDATYGVDAQKADWNKQAAASAENYLDMMAYSRSGLIDQLEFEGYTTAQATFGANKVGL
;
A
#
# COMPACT_ATOMS: atom_id res chain seq x y z
N MET A 1 34.80 -8.81 28.29
CA MET A 1 34.86 -7.63 29.18
C MET A 1 34.29 -6.44 28.41
N LYS A 2 33.54 -5.56 29.09
CA LYS A 2 32.81 -4.34 28.60
C LYS A 2 31.26 -4.47 28.46
N ILE A 3 30.67 -4.65 29.64
CA ILE A 3 29.53 -3.91 30.26
C ILE A 3 28.33 -3.52 29.36
N LYS A 4 27.24 -4.26 29.53
CA LYS A 4 25.87 -3.93 29.11
C LYS A 4 25.33 -2.84 30.06
N HIS A 5 24.89 -1.70 29.54
CA HIS A 5 24.20 -0.69 30.34
C HIS A 5 22.70 -1.01 30.34
N ALA A 6 22.24 -1.57 31.47
CA ALA A 6 20.83 -1.58 31.84
C ALA A 6 20.52 -0.25 32.53
N LEU A 7 19.51 0.47 32.06
CA LEU A 7 18.87 1.52 32.83
C LEU A 7 17.42 1.11 33.06
N ALA A 8 17.16 0.68 34.29
CA ALA A 8 15.81 0.44 34.80
C ALA A 8 15.17 1.79 35.12
N ALA A 9 14.03 2.08 34.52
CA ALA A 9 13.15 3.15 34.94
C ALA A 9 11.92 2.51 35.60
N SER A 10 11.93 2.51 36.94
CA SER A 10 10.79 2.17 37.77
C SER A 10 9.68 3.21 37.58
N ILE A 11 8.50 2.79 37.16
CA ILE A 11 7.27 3.57 37.30
C ILE A 11 6.33 2.77 38.20
N ALA A 12 5.91 3.48 39.26
CA ALA A 12 5.21 2.97 40.41
C ALA A 12 3.80 2.46 40.05
N VAL A 13 3.47 1.32 40.65
CA VAL A 13 2.10 0.79 40.76
C VAL A 13 1.36 1.64 41.80
N LEU A 14 0.26 2.26 41.40
CA LEU A 14 -0.75 2.76 42.33
C LEU A 14 -2.01 1.93 42.14
N ALA A 15 -2.21 0.98 43.05
CA ALA A 15 -3.44 0.19 43.15
C ALA A 15 -4.48 1.00 43.94
N LEU A 16 -5.73 1.00 43.45
CA LEU A 16 -6.91 1.31 44.27
C LEU A 16 -7.98 0.24 44.03
N ALA A 17 -8.44 -0.32 45.15
CA ALA A 17 -9.40 -1.42 45.36
C ALA A 17 -10.74 -1.20 44.62
N ALA A 18 -11.27 -2.19 43.90
CA ALA A 18 -12.05 -3.37 44.32
C ALA A 18 -13.56 -3.09 44.56
N CYS A 19 -14.38 -3.72 43.72
CA CYS A 19 -15.72 -4.19 44.06
C CYS A 19 -15.91 -5.56 43.36
N GLU A 20 -15.87 -6.62 44.18
CA GLU A 20 -16.26 -8.01 43.86
C GLU A 20 -17.81 -8.06 43.77
N VAL A 21 -18.53 -8.97 43.11
CA VAL A 21 -18.72 -10.45 43.20
C VAL A 21 -19.83 -10.80 42.13
N PRO A 22 -20.30 -12.04 41.86
CA PRO A 22 -19.74 -13.41 41.93
C PRO A 22 -19.84 -14.20 40.60
N GLU A 23 -19.13 -15.34 40.61
CA GLU A 23 -19.35 -16.49 39.73
C GLU A 23 -20.60 -17.30 40.15
N ASP A 24 -21.31 -17.89 39.18
CA ASP A 24 -22.18 -19.05 39.41
C ASP A 24 -21.92 -20.10 38.32
N GLY A 25 -21.64 -21.32 38.78
CA GLY A 25 -21.33 -22.49 37.95
C GLY A 25 -22.58 -23.29 37.62
N GLY A 26 -22.59 -23.92 36.43
CA GLY A 26 -23.69 -24.77 35.98
C GLY A 26 -23.24 -25.83 34.97
N THR A 27 -23.04 -27.03 35.51
CA THR A 27 -22.91 -28.40 34.97
C THR A 27 -23.33 -28.77 33.54
N ALA A 28 -22.50 -29.61 32.93
CA ALA A 28 -22.76 -30.90 32.21
C ALA A 28 -23.85 -31.04 31.12
N ALA A 29 -23.34 -31.44 29.94
CA ALA A 29 -23.85 -32.45 29.00
C ALA A 29 -25.31 -32.38 28.52
N ASP A 30 -25.47 -32.06 27.22
CA ASP A 30 -26.23 -32.97 26.34
C ASP A 30 -25.72 -32.90 24.89
N ARG A 31 -25.70 -34.06 24.27
CA ARG A 31 -25.12 -34.40 22.98
C ARG A 31 -26.29 -34.64 22.04
N SER A 32 -26.54 -33.75 21.09
CA SER A 32 -27.32 -34.11 19.90
C SER A 32 -26.77 -33.41 18.65
N GLU A 33 -25.99 -34.18 17.90
CA GLU A 33 -25.78 -33.97 16.47
C GLU A 33 -27.13 -34.08 15.75
N VAL A 34 -27.55 -33.00 15.08
CA VAL A 34 -28.42 -33.13 13.90
C VAL A 34 -27.72 -32.49 12.72
N ASN A 35 -27.10 -33.38 11.96
CA ASN A 35 -26.66 -33.25 10.60
C ASN A 35 -27.70 -32.53 9.72
N ASN A 36 -27.37 -31.32 9.24
CA ASN A 36 -28.01 -30.76 8.04
C ASN A 36 -26.96 -30.29 7.02
N LYS A 37 -26.31 -31.29 6.42
CA LYS A 37 -25.28 -31.20 5.38
C LYS A 37 -25.90 -30.92 4.01
N LYS A 38 -26.49 -29.74 3.77
CA LYS A 38 -26.80 -29.28 2.38
C LYS A 38 -27.10 -27.79 2.15
N ALA A 39 -26.56 -26.86 2.95
CA ALA A 39 -26.60 -25.42 2.64
C ALA A 39 -25.22 -24.71 2.67
N GLY A 40 -24.15 -25.42 3.05
CA GLY A 40 -22.83 -24.82 3.30
C GLY A 40 -21.97 -24.48 2.08
N LYS A 41 -22.36 -24.86 0.86
CA LYS A 41 -21.52 -24.64 -0.34
C LYS A 41 -21.64 -23.21 -0.90
N SER A 42 -22.77 -22.55 -0.70
CA SER A 42 -23.04 -21.21 -1.29
C SER A 42 -22.66 -20.05 -0.38
N VAL A 43 -22.63 -20.23 0.95
CA VAL A 43 -22.25 -19.17 1.89
C VAL A 43 -20.73 -19.17 2.16
N LYS A 44 -20.07 -20.34 2.12
CA LYS A 44 -18.61 -20.44 2.28
C LYS A 44 -17.84 -19.87 1.08
N ALA A 45 -18.41 -19.97 -0.14
CA ALA A 45 -17.85 -19.36 -1.34
C ALA A 45 -18.07 -17.84 -1.40
N ALA A 46 -19.12 -17.30 -0.77
CA ALA A 46 -19.35 -15.86 -0.69
C ALA A 46 -18.47 -15.19 0.38
N LYS A 47 -18.27 -15.84 1.53
CA LYS A 47 -17.37 -15.34 2.58
C LYS A 47 -15.88 -15.46 2.22
N ALA A 48 -15.49 -16.52 1.52
CA ALA A 48 -14.13 -16.67 0.99
C ALA A 48 -13.79 -15.69 -0.14
N LYS A 49 -14.79 -15.16 -0.87
CA LYS A 49 -14.59 -14.06 -1.83
C LYS A 49 -14.48 -12.70 -1.14
N SER A 50 -15.25 -12.49 -0.05
CA SER A 50 -15.20 -11.28 0.77
C SER A 50 -13.86 -11.10 1.50
N ASP A 51 -13.24 -12.18 1.98
CA ASP A 51 -11.92 -12.12 2.63
C ASP A 51 -10.77 -12.05 1.62
N ALA A 52 -10.97 -12.50 0.38
CA ALA A 52 -10.00 -12.35 -0.72
C ALA A 52 -10.04 -10.96 -1.39
N GLN A 53 -10.98 -10.10 -1.01
CA GLN A 53 -11.13 -8.73 -1.51
C GLN A 53 -10.71 -7.66 -0.50
N LYS A 54 -10.30 -8.05 0.71
CA LYS A 54 -9.73 -7.13 1.68
C LYS A 54 -8.24 -7.00 1.40
N GLU A 55 -7.82 -5.77 1.17
CA GLU A 55 -6.42 -5.36 1.07
C GLU A 55 -5.63 -5.85 2.30
N SER A 56 -4.41 -6.35 2.07
CA SER A 56 -3.50 -6.71 3.16
C SER A 56 -2.81 -5.46 3.73
N VAL A 57 -2.30 -5.52 4.96
CA VAL A 57 -1.55 -4.39 5.55
C VAL A 57 -0.36 -3.94 4.68
N PRO A 58 0.49 -4.83 4.11
CA PRO A 58 1.53 -4.42 3.18
C PRO A 58 1.01 -3.70 1.92
N GLN A 59 -0.14 -4.13 1.40
CA GLN A 59 -0.77 -3.50 0.24
C GLN A 59 -1.34 -2.11 0.56
N GLU A 60 -1.95 -1.96 1.73
CA GLU A 60 -2.43 -0.67 2.25
C GLU A 60 -1.27 0.32 2.42
N ASN A 61 -0.19 -0.11 3.07
CA ASN A 61 1.02 0.71 3.24
C ASN A 61 1.63 1.09 1.88
N ALA A 62 1.73 0.16 0.93
CA ALA A 62 2.24 0.44 -0.40
C ALA A 62 1.35 1.45 -1.16
N ARG A 63 0.03 1.37 -1.00
CA ARG A 63 -0.91 2.34 -1.57
C ARG A 63 -0.69 3.73 -0.97
N GLU A 64 -0.60 3.84 0.35
CA GLU A 64 -0.35 5.13 1.01
C GLU A 64 1.03 5.71 0.64
N SER A 65 2.08 4.89 0.56
CA SER A 65 3.38 5.32 0.04
C SER A 65 3.27 5.85 -1.39
N ALA A 66 2.60 5.12 -2.28
CA ALA A 66 2.42 5.54 -3.67
C ALA A 66 1.64 6.87 -3.78
N GLU A 67 0.60 7.07 -2.97
CA GLU A 67 -0.15 8.33 -2.89
C GLU A 67 0.76 9.49 -2.47
N ASN A 68 1.51 9.32 -1.37
CA ASN A 68 2.43 10.35 -0.88
C ASN A 68 3.50 10.75 -1.91
N TYR A 69 3.99 9.79 -2.71
CA TYR A 69 4.93 10.09 -3.79
C TYR A 69 4.30 10.92 -4.90
N LEU A 70 3.10 10.53 -5.35
CA LEU A 70 2.37 11.24 -6.41
C LEU A 70 1.90 12.64 -6.00
N ASP A 71 1.72 12.88 -4.69
CA ASP A 71 1.44 14.20 -4.14
C ASP A 71 2.68 15.12 -4.13
N LEU A 72 3.88 14.54 -4.04
CA LEU A 72 5.13 15.30 -3.97
C LEU A 72 5.71 15.60 -5.36
N MET A 73 5.72 14.61 -6.25
CA MET A 73 6.33 14.74 -7.57
C MET A 73 5.74 13.76 -8.58
N ALA A 74 6.00 14.04 -9.86
CA ALA A 74 5.51 13.21 -10.95
C ALA A 74 6.33 11.91 -11.08
N TYR A 75 5.65 10.80 -11.30
CA TYR A 75 6.26 9.48 -11.48
C TYR A 75 5.62 8.71 -12.63
N SER A 76 6.46 7.96 -13.35
CA SER A 76 5.96 6.88 -14.21
C SER A 76 5.42 5.73 -13.36
N ARG A 77 4.53 4.92 -13.93
CA ARG A 77 3.99 3.74 -13.24
C ARG A 77 5.11 2.78 -12.83
N SER A 78 6.05 2.46 -13.74
CA SER A 78 7.13 1.53 -13.43
C SER A 78 8.14 2.15 -12.48
N GLY A 79 8.48 3.43 -12.66
CA GLY A 79 9.40 4.14 -11.76
C GLY A 79 8.90 4.19 -10.32
N LEU A 80 7.59 4.38 -10.12
CA LEU A 80 7.03 4.35 -8.77
C LEU A 80 6.99 2.93 -8.17
N ILE A 81 6.77 1.89 -9.01
CA ILE A 81 6.87 0.50 -8.54
C ILE A 81 8.31 0.21 -8.10
N GLU A 82 9.31 0.57 -8.92
CA GLU A 82 10.74 0.37 -8.60
C GLU A 82 11.15 1.13 -7.34
N GLN A 83 10.63 2.34 -7.14
CA GLN A 83 10.85 3.13 -5.92
C GLN A 83 10.35 2.38 -4.67
N LEU A 84 9.12 1.85 -4.72
CA LEU A 84 8.57 1.08 -3.60
C LEU A 84 9.31 -0.26 -3.40
N GLU A 85 9.74 -0.93 -4.46
CA GLU A 85 10.58 -2.13 -4.34
C GLU A 85 11.92 -1.82 -3.67
N PHE A 86 12.55 -0.69 -3.99
CA PHE A 86 13.77 -0.22 -3.35
C PHE A 86 13.58 0.04 -1.85
N GLU A 87 12.39 0.50 -1.44
CA GLU A 87 12.00 0.68 -0.03
C GLU A 87 11.67 -0.63 0.70
N GLY A 88 11.67 -1.76 -0.01
CA GLY A 88 11.50 -3.09 0.56
C GLY A 88 10.09 -3.66 0.46
N TYR A 89 9.18 -3.02 -0.28
CA TYR A 89 7.92 -3.66 -0.65
C TYR A 89 8.18 -4.83 -1.61
N SER A 90 7.37 -5.88 -1.50
CA SER A 90 7.39 -6.94 -2.51
C SER A 90 6.88 -6.38 -3.85
N THR A 91 7.35 -6.90 -4.98
CA THR A 91 6.84 -6.54 -6.32
C THR A 91 5.32 -6.57 -6.39
N LYS A 92 4.71 -7.56 -5.73
CA LYS A 92 3.25 -7.73 -5.69
C LYS A 92 2.57 -6.58 -4.94
N ASP A 93 3.10 -6.20 -3.77
CA ASP A 93 2.49 -5.15 -2.95
C ASP A 93 2.76 -3.76 -3.54
N ALA A 94 3.96 -3.51 -4.05
CA ALA A 94 4.31 -2.29 -4.78
C ALA A 94 3.42 -2.08 -6.02
N THR A 95 3.31 -3.11 -6.87
CA THR A 95 2.42 -3.06 -8.05
C THR A 95 0.98 -2.80 -7.64
N TYR A 96 0.49 -3.48 -6.61
CA TYR A 96 -0.85 -3.26 -6.10
C TYR A 96 -1.04 -1.81 -5.61
N GLY A 97 -0.11 -1.28 -4.81
CA GLY A 97 -0.20 0.06 -4.24
C GLY A 97 -0.22 1.16 -5.30
N VAL A 98 0.62 1.01 -6.33
CA VAL A 98 0.68 1.93 -7.48
C VAL A 98 -0.58 1.84 -8.35
N ASP A 99 -1.08 0.63 -8.63
CA ASP A 99 -2.28 0.45 -9.43
C ASP A 99 -3.56 0.92 -8.72
N ALA A 100 -3.58 0.81 -7.39
CA ALA A 100 -4.70 1.28 -6.57
C ALA A 100 -4.90 2.80 -6.65
N GLN A 101 -3.85 3.57 -6.99
CA GLN A 101 -3.92 5.02 -7.18
C GLN A 101 -4.84 5.42 -8.33
N LYS A 102 -4.98 4.55 -9.35
CA LYS A 102 -5.72 4.86 -10.59
C LYS A 102 -5.28 6.20 -11.20
N ALA A 103 -3.99 6.49 -11.09
CA ALA A 103 -3.42 7.73 -11.58
C ALA A 103 -3.56 7.84 -13.10
N ASP A 104 -3.75 9.06 -13.59
CA ASP A 104 -3.66 9.35 -15.01
C ASP A 104 -2.19 9.48 -15.39
N TRP A 105 -1.60 8.38 -15.86
CA TRP A 105 -0.17 8.32 -16.20
C TRP A 105 0.24 9.26 -17.34
N ASN A 106 -0.70 9.70 -18.19
CA ASN A 106 -0.42 10.75 -19.17
C ASN A 106 -0.28 12.11 -18.50
N LYS A 107 -1.10 12.40 -17.47
CA LYS A 107 -0.94 13.62 -16.66
C LYS A 107 0.36 13.60 -15.87
N GLN A 108 0.76 12.45 -15.33
CA GLN A 108 2.06 12.30 -14.67
C GLN A 108 3.21 12.60 -15.64
N ALA A 109 3.17 12.05 -16.87
CA ALA A 109 4.19 12.34 -17.88
C ALA A 109 4.24 13.83 -18.27
N ALA A 110 3.09 14.50 -18.37
CA ALA A 110 3.04 15.93 -18.63
C ALA A 110 3.61 16.77 -17.47
N ALA A 111 3.34 16.39 -16.22
CA ALA A 111 3.91 17.05 -15.06
C ALA A 111 5.42 16.82 -14.95
N SER A 112 5.92 15.60 -15.21
CA SER A 112 7.38 15.34 -15.33
C SER A 112 8.00 16.19 -16.44
N ALA A 113 7.36 16.27 -17.60
CA ALA A 113 7.83 17.07 -18.73
C ALA A 113 7.98 18.56 -18.36
N GLU A 114 6.98 19.12 -17.68
CA GLU A 114 7.00 20.51 -17.20
C GLU A 114 8.13 20.73 -16.19
N ASN A 115 8.25 19.86 -15.17
CA ASN A 115 9.32 19.93 -14.18
C ASN A 115 10.72 19.90 -14.81
N TYR A 116 10.94 19.08 -15.83
CA TYR A 116 12.22 19.05 -16.55
C TYR A 116 12.52 20.37 -17.25
N LEU A 117 11.52 20.95 -17.93
CA LEU A 117 11.68 22.20 -18.67
C LEU A 117 11.87 23.41 -17.76
N ASP A 118 11.30 23.36 -16.55
CA ASP A 118 11.55 24.38 -15.52
C ASP A 118 13.01 24.37 -15.02
N MET A 119 13.67 23.20 -15.04
CA MET A 119 15.06 23.05 -14.63
C MET A 119 16.05 23.34 -15.75
N MET A 120 15.79 22.85 -16.97
CA MET A 120 16.68 23.05 -18.12
C MET A 120 15.97 22.82 -19.46
N ALA A 121 16.54 23.38 -20.53
CA ALA A 121 16.01 23.22 -21.87
C ALA A 121 16.25 21.79 -22.42
N TYR A 122 15.22 21.22 -23.05
CA TYR A 122 15.29 19.97 -23.81
C TYR A 122 14.79 20.18 -25.24
N SER A 123 15.29 19.39 -26.19
CA SER A 123 14.61 19.19 -27.47
C SER A 123 13.42 18.25 -27.29
N ARG A 124 12.47 18.24 -28.23
CA ARG A 124 11.34 17.30 -28.20
C ARG A 124 11.79 15.84 -28.06
N SER A 125 12.71 15.40 -28.91
CA SER A 125 13.20 14.01 -28.87
C SER A 125 13.95 13.73 -27.58
N GLY A 126 14.79 14.66 -27.10
CA GLY A 126 15.52 14.49 -25.85
C GLY A 126 14.60 14.39 -24.63
N LEU A 127 13.51 15.16 -24.60
CA LEU A 127 12.54 15.07 -23.51
C LEU A 127 11.76 13.75 -23.55
N ILE A 128 11.40 13.28 -24.75
CA ILE A 128 10.77 11.96 -24.91
C ILE A 128 11.71 10.86 -24.40
N ASP A 129 12.97 10.85 -24.84
CA ASP A 129 13.97 9.87 -24.41
C ASP A 129 14.18 9.91 -22.88
N GLN A 130 14.17 11.10 -22.28
CA GLN A 130 14.28 11.28 -20.84
C GLN A 130 13.09 10.66 -20.09
N LEU A 131 11.87 10.92 -20.54
CA LEU A 131 10.67 10.35 -19.92
C LEU A 131 10.61 8.82 -20.11
N GLU A 132 11.04 8.31 -21.26
CA GLU A 132 11.15 6.86 -21.48
C GLU A 132 12.21 6.23 -20.54
N PHE A 133 13.33 6.90 -20.31
CA PHE A 133 14.33 6.48 -19.34
C PHE A 133 13.77 6.43 -17.90
N GLU A 134 12.87 7.35 -17.55
CA GLU A 134 12.13 7.31 -16.28
C GLU A 134 11.02 6.26 -16.21
N GLY A 135 10.82 5.48 -17.28
CA GLY A 135 9.86 4.38 -17.31
C GLY A 135 8.46 4.76 -17.83
N TYR A 136 8.28 5.96 -18.38
CA TYR A 136 7.06 6.23 -19.15
C TYR A 136 7.05 5.42 -20.44
N THR A 137 5.86 4.96 -20.85
CA THR A 137 5.70 4.38 -22.20
C THR A 137 5.94 5.46 -23.27
N THR A 138 6.35 5.06 -24.47
CA THR A 138 6.50 6.00 -25.61
C THR A 138 5.28 6.88 -25.83
N ALA A 139 4.07 6.32 -25.68
CA ALA A 139 2.83 7.07 -25.82
C ALA A 139 2.67 8.15 -24.72
N GLN A 140 3.00 7.83 -23.46
CA GLN A 140 2.97 8.78 -22.34
C GLN A 140 4.05 9.85 -22.48
N ALA A 141 5.28 9.46 -22.81
CA ALA A 141 6.38 10.38 -23.05
C ALA A 141 6.08 11.37 -24.19
N THR A 142 5.54 10.86 -25.30
CA THR A 142 5.08 11.68 -26.44
C THR A 142 3.94 12.61 -26.03
N PHE A 143 2.99 12.11 -25.22
CA PHE A 143 1.91 12.94 -24.68
C PHE A 143 2.47 14.08 -23.81
N GLY A 144 3.42 13.78 -22.92
CA GLY A 144 4.06 14.76 -22.05
C GLY A 144 4.75 15.86 -22.85
N ALA A 145 5.59 15.50 -23.82
CA ALA A 145 6.26 16.46 -24.71
C ALA A 145 5.26 17.36 -25.44
N ASN A 146 4.21 16.78 -26.04
CA ASN A 146 3.14 17.54 -26.70
C ASN A 146 2.45 18.53 -25.76
N LYS A 147 2.22 18.12 -24.51
CA LYS A 147 1.47 18.91 -23.53
C LYS A 147 2.21 20.18 -23.11
N VAL A 148 3.54 20.14 -23.13
CA VAL A 148 4.42 21.29 -22.85
C VAL A 148 4.83 22.07 -24.11
N GLY A 149 4.24 21.75 -25.26
CA GLY A 149 4.44 22.49 -26.52
C GLY A 149 5.68 22.08 -27.32
N LEU A 150 6.30 20.93 -26.99
CA LEU A 150 7.36 20.31 -27.78
C LEU A 150 6.81 19.24 -28.70
#